data_AF-A0A4R5LCT8-F1
#
_entry.id   AF-A0A4R5LCT8-F1
#
_cell.length_a   1.000
_cell.length_b   1.000
_cell.length_c   1.000
_cell.angle_alpha   90.00
_cell.angle_beta   90.00
_cell.angle_gamma   90.00
#
_symmetry.space_group_name_H-M   'P 1'
#
loop_
_entity.id
_entity.type
_entity.pdbx_description
1 polymer ?
#
loop_
_entity_poly.entity_id
_entity_poly.type
_entity_poly.pdbx_seq_one_letter_code
_entity_poly.pdbx_strand_id
1 'polypeptide(L)'
;MPRSQANGPGASACYRGSTRPTRTLHASCGAVASFVRFYEIPGLQHAVGTEFNASWDSLTTLENWVEHGTPPVHQVVTDTAGVPGRTRPLCQYPAWPSYNGAGDVNSAKSLTCVQDYRCSGRPRRCR
;
A
#
# COMPACT_ATOMS: atom_id res chain seq x y z
N MET A 1 26.82 10.53 -20.56
CA MET A 1 26.13 11.35 -19.54
C MET A 1 24.82 10.66 -19.13
N PRO A 2 24.76 9.79 -18.11
CA PRO A 2 23.48 9.25 -17.67
C PRO A 2 22.81 10.22 -16.71
N ARG A 3 21.52 10.48 -16.96
CA ARG A 3 20.66 11.40 -16.21
C ARG A 3 20.42 10.90 -14.79
N SER A 4 20.38 11.86 -13.87
CA SER A 4 20.08 11.76 -12.44
C SER A 4 18.90 10.84 -12.13
N GLN A 5 19.14 9.74 -11.41
CA GLN A 5 18.09 8.97 -10.76
C GLN A 5 17.67 9.71 -9.48
N ALA A 6 16.45 10.24 -9.49
CA ALA A 6 15.80 10.75 -8.30
C ALA A 6 15.51 9.58 -7.35
N ASN A 7 16.39 9.36 -6.38
CA ASN A 7 16.13 8.46 -5.25
C ASN A 7 15.10 9.14 -4.33
N GLY A 8 13.82 8.93 -4.62
CA GLY A 8 12.74 9.23 -3.68
C GLY A 8 12.75 8.24 -2.50
N PRO A 9 12.38 8.66 -1.28
CA PRO A 9 12.36 7.81 -0.10
C PRO A 9 11.15 6.86 -0.17
N GLY A 10 11.28 5.74 -0.88
CA GLY A 10 10.17 4.78 -1.03
C GLY A 10 10.58 3.34 -1.33
N ALA A 11 11.88 3.01 -1.32
CA ALA A 11 12.39 1.71 -1.73
C ALA A 11 13.03 0.93 -0.58
N SER A 12 12.24 0.54 0.44
CA SER A 12 12.70 -0.45 1.43
C SER A 12 11.54 -1.26 2.01
N ALA A 13 11.04 -2.21 1.21
CA ALA A 13 10.49 -3.46 1.70
C ALA A 13 10.56 -4.50 0.57
N CYS A 14 11.72 -5.10 0.37
CA CYS A 14 11.81 -6.35 -0.38
C CYS A 14 11.16 -7.43 0.49
N TYR A 15 10.01 -7.94 0.05
CA TYR A 15 9.24 -8.99 0.70
C TYR A 15 10.14 -10.16 1.13
N ARG A 16 10.41 -10.30 2.43
CA ARG A 16 11.04 -11.48 3.00
C ARG A 16 9.93 -12.44 3.45
N GLY A 17 9.41 -13.22 2.50
CA GLY A 17 8.59 -14.39 2.81
C GLY A 17 9.41 -15.42 3.58
N SER A 18 8.91 -15.87 4.71
CA SER A 18 9.55 -16.90 5.53
C SER A 18 9.30 -18.30 4.94
N THR A 19 10.36 -19.12 4.91
CA THR A 19 10.44 -20.58 4.70
C THR A 19 10.63 -21.16 3.27
N ARG A 20 11.85 -21.72 3.08
CA ARG A 20 12.32 -22.80 2.18
C ARG A 20 13.12 -22.43 0.89
N PRO A 21 14.12 -23.25 0.49
CA PRO A 21 15.17 -22.85 -0.44
C PRO A 21 14.80 -23.25 -1.87
N THR A 22 13.91 -22.49 -2.50
CA THR A 22 13.81 -22.48 -3.97
C THR A 22 14.45 -21.19 -4.46
N ARG A 23 15.30 -21.32 -5.50
CA ARG A 23 16.13 -20.25 -6.08
C ARG A 23 15.30 -19.00 -6.31
N THR A 24 15.43 -18.04 -5.40
CA THR A 24 14.63 -16.82 -5.38
C THR A 24 15.14 -15.91 -6.50
N LEU A 25 14.22 -15.41 -7.33
CA LEU A 25 14.50 -14.28 -8.20
C LEU A 25 14.89 -13.09 -7.31
N HIS A 26 16.18 -12.80 -7.23
CA HIS A 26 16.67 -11.58 -6.57
C HIS A 26 16.53 -10.40 -7.54
N ALA A 27 15.32 -9.86 -7.64
CA ALA A 27 15.11 -8.52 -8.19
C ALA A 27 15.29 -7.50 -7.06
N SER A 28 15.99 -6.39 -7.35
CA SER A 28 16.07 -5.28 -6.41
C SER A 28 14.66 -4.74 -6.12
N CYS A 29 14.40 -4.16 -4.93
CA CYS A 29 13.04 -3.72 -4.59
C CYS A 29 12.46 -2.73 -5.61
N GLY A 30 13.33 -1.94 -6.27
CA GLY A 30 12.94 -1.05 -7.37
C GLY A 30 12.50 -1.80 -8.64
N ALA A 31 13.13 -2.94 -8.96
CA ALA A 31 12.72 -3.79 -10.08
C ALA A 31 11.42 -4.56 -9.79
N VAL A 32 11.12 -4.89 -8.53
CA VAL A 32 9.83 -5.53 -8.16
C VAL A 32 8.68 -4.52 -8.18
N ALA A 33 8.93 -3.30 -7.72
CA ALA A 33 7.91 -2.25 -7.69
C ALA A 33 7.40 -1.82 -9.07
N SER A 34 8.12 -2.14 -10.16
CA SER A 34 7.68 -1.80 -11.53
C SER A 34 6.54 -2.68 -12.02
N PHE A 35 6.35 -3.88 -11.46
CA PHE A 35 5.33 -4.85 -11.90
C PHE A 35 4.48 -5.46 -10.77
N VAL A 36 4.86 -5.27 -9.50
CA VAL A 36 4.06 -5.69 -8.34
C VAL A 36 3.83 -4.51 -7.39
N ARG A 37 2.58 -4.39 -6.94
CA ARG A 37 2.18 -3.51 -5.82
C ARG A 37 1.43 -4.36 -4.81
N PHE A 38 1.77 -4.19 -3.54
CA PHE A 38 1.11 -4.88 -2.43
C PHE A 38 0.43 -3.85 -1.52
N TYR A 39 -0.83 -4.09 -1.20
CA TYR A 39 -1.67 -3.22 -0.39
C TYR A 39 -2.32 -4.08 0.71
N GLU A 40 -2.21 -3.64 1.95
CA GLU A 40 -2.93 -4.23 3.07
C GLU A 40 -4.17 -3.38 3.38
N ILE A 41 -5.32 -4.03 3.56
CA ILE A 41 -6.58 -3.36 3.87
C ILE A 41 -7.02 -3.78 5.27
N PRO A 42 -6.81 -2.92 6.29
CA PRO A 42 -7.20 -3.24 7.67
C PRO A 42 -8.70 -3.50 7.78
N GLY A 43 -9.05 -4.62 8.41
CA GLY A 43 -10.45 -5.03 8.62
C GLY A 43 -11.11 -5.74 7.43
N LEU A 44 -10.45 -5.81 6.26
CA LEU A 44 -10.97 -6.60 5.14
C LEU A 44 -10.95 -8.09 5.51
N GLN A 45 -12.12 -8.72 5.40
CA GLN A 45 -12.28 -10.16 5.63
C GLN A 45 -12.25 -10.95 4.31
N HIS A 46 -12.15 -12.27 4.39
CA HIS A 46 -12.16 -13.13 3.20
C HIS A 46 -13.54 -13.10 2.51
N ALA A 47 -13.54 -12.81 1.21
CA ALA A 47 -14.74 -12.65 0.40
C ALA A 47 -15.67 -11.53 0.91
N VAL A 48 -16.75 -11.88 1.62
CA VAL A 48 -17.73 -10.92 2.13
C VAL A 48 -17.64 -10.89 3.64
N GLY A 49 -17.25 -9.74 4.16
CA GLY A 49 -17.18 -9.45 5.58
C GLY A 49 -18.33 -8.57 6.07
N THR A 50 -18.49 -8.51 7.39
CA THR A 50 -19.43 -7.60 8.06
C THR A 50 -18.76 -6.33 8.58
N GLU A 51 -17.43 -6.35 8.77
CA GLU A 51 -16.69 -5.25 9.42
C GLU A 51 -16.13 -4.23 8.41
N PHE A 52 -15.65 -4.74 7.28
CA PHE A 52 -15.17 -3.95 6.16
C PHE A 52 -15.23 -4.80 4.90
N ASN A 53 -15.93 -4.32 3.88
CA ASN A 53 -15.92 -4.94 2.55
C ASN A 53 -15.45 -3.92 1.52
N ALA A 54 -14.21 -4.11 1.04
CA ALA A 54 -13.52 -3.15 0.18
C ALA A 54 -14.06 -3.21 -1.25
N SER A 55 -14.59 -2.08 -1.74
CA SER A 55 -15.00 -1.91 -3.13
C SER A 55 -14.21 -0.78 -3.79
N TRP A 56 -13.61 -1.08 -4.94
CA TRP A 56 -12.99 -0.12 -5.86
C TRP A 56 -12.84 -0.78 -7.24
N ASP A 57 -12.58 0.04 -8.25
CA ASP A 57 -12.36 -0.43 -9.62
C ASP A 57 -10.93 -0.97 -9.82
N SER A 58 -10.69 -2.15 -9.25
CA SER A 58 -9.39 -2.84 -9.32
C SER A 58 -9.06 -3.33 -10.73
N LEU A 59 -10.07 -3.65 -11.54
CA LEU A 59 -9.89 -4.18 -12.88
C LEU A 59 -9.39 -3.09 -13.83
N THR A 60 -10.08 -1.94 -13.92
CA THR A 60 -9.63 -0.83 -14.76
C THR A 60 -8.30 -0.27 -14.27
N THR A 61 -8.02 -0.34 -12.97
CA THR A 61 -6.69 -0.02 -12.43
C THR A 61 -5.61 -0.94 -13.00
N LEU A 62 -5.86 -2.25 -13.09
CA LEU A 62 -4.91 -3.22 -13.63
C LEU A 62 -4.76 -3.09 -15.16
N GLU A 63 -5.86 -2.92 -15.88
CA GLU A 63 -5.89 -2.69 -17.34
C GLU A 63 -5.02 -1.48 -17.70
N ASN A 64 -5.24 -0.34 -17.05
CA ASN A 64 -4.43 0.86 -17.28
C ASN A 64 -2.94 0.65 -16.99
N TRP A 65 -2.60 -0.18 -16.01
CA TRP A 65 -1.20 -0.46 -15.71
C TRP A 65 -0.56 -1.33 -16.78
N VAL A 66 -1.24 -2.40 -17.20
CA VAL A 66 -0.73 -3.36 -18.18
C VAL A 66 -0.71 -2.78 -19.58
N GLU A 67 -1.78 -2.11 -19.99
CA GLU A 67 -1.99 -1.68 -21.38
C GLU A 67 -1.47 -0.27 -21.64
N HIS A 68 -1.55 0.61 -20.64
CA HIS A 68 -1.16 2.03 -20.78
C HIS A 68 0.07 2.41 -19.96
N GLY A 69 0.71 1.45 -19.28
CA GLY A 69 1.88 1.70 -18.44
C GLY A 69 1.61 2.65 -17.27
N THR A 70 0.34 2.82 -16.88
CA THR A 70 -0.09 3.76 -15.83
C THR A 70 -0.23 3.02 -14.50
N PRO A 71 0.77 3.08 -13.60
CA PRO A 71 0.69 2.33 -12.35
C PRO A 71 -0.40 2.90 -11.43
N PRO A 72 -0.98 2.06 -10.56
CA PRO A 72 -1.93 2.52 -9.55
C PRO A 72 -1.27 3.55 -8.63
N VAL A 73 -1.91 4.72 -8.54
CA VAL A 73 -1.54 5.79 -7.60
C VAL A 73 -2.76 6.23 -6.81
N HIS A 74 -2.59 6.44 -5.50
CA HIS A 74 -3.59 7.02 -4.59
C HIS A 74 -5.00 6.42 -4.70
N GLN A 75 -5.09 5.10 -4.84
CA GLN A 75 -6.38 4.41 -4.92
C GLN A 75 -7.14 4.54 -3.60
N VAL A 76 -8.48 4.58 -3.68
CA VAL A 76 -9.36 4.69 -2.51
C VAL A 76 -10.40 3.59 -2.59
N VAL A 77 -10.60 2.90 -1.47
CA VAL A 77 -11.66 1.89 -1.33
C VAL A 77 -12.83 2.46 -0.56
N THR A 78 -14.01 1.97 -0.90
CA THR A 78 -15.27 2.25 -0.20
C THR A 78 -15.74 0.99 0.51
N ASP A 79 -16.13 1.11 1.76
CA ASP A 79 -16.75 0.05 2.55
C ASP A 79 -18.23 -0.10 2.15
N THR A 80 -18.63 -1.32 1.81
CA THR A 80 -20.01 -1.65 1.44
C THR A 80 -20.77 -2.41 2.52
N ALA A 81 -20.13 -2.74 3.64
CA ALA A 81 -20.71 -3.58 4.70
C ALA A 81 -20.74 -2.86 6.05
N GLY A 82 -19.57 -2.68 6.70
CA GLY A 82 -19.52 -2.29 8.11
C GLY A 82 -20.03 -0.88 8.36
N VAL A 83 -19.46 0.09 7.66
CA VAL A 83 -19.99 1.46 7.60
C VAL A 83 -20.15 1.83 6.13
N PRO A 84 -21.33 1.58 5.52
CA PRO A 84 -21.54 1.81 4.10
C PRO A 84 -21.18 3.25 3.69
N GLY A 85 -20.33 3.39 2.67
CA GLY A 85 -19.86 4.69 2.17
C GLY A 85 -18.60 5.23 2.86
N ARG A 86 -18.13 4.60 3.94
CA ARG A 86 -16.83 4.92 4.55
C ARG A 86 -15.71 4.65 3.55
N THR A 87 -14.75 5.55 3.44
CA THR A 87 -13.63 5.45 2.50
C THR A 87 -12.28 5.33 3.21
N ARG A 88 -11.35 4.59 2.61
CA ARG A 88 -9.97 4.41 3.09
C ARG A 88 -8.98 4.49 1.92
N PRO A 89 -7.83 5.18 2.04
CA PRO A 89 -6.82 5.14 1.00
C PRO A 89 -6.08 3.80 1.01
N LEU A 90 -5.75 3.27 -0.18
CA LEU A 90 -4.89 2.10 -0.33
C LEU A 90 -3.43 2.53 -0.21
N CYS A 91 -2.83 2.17 0.91
CA CYS A 91 -1.44 2.45 1.19
C CYS A 91 -0.57 1.30 0.71
N GLN A 92 0.42 1.59 -0.13
CA GLN A 92 1.36 0.57 -0.57
C GLN A 92 2.20 0.12 0.62
N TYR A 93 2.22 -1.19 0.88
CA TYR A 93 3.00 -1.78 1.95
C TYR A 93 4.48 -1.35 1.88
N PRO A 94 5.13 -1.03 3.01
CA PRO A 94 4.70 -1.22 4.40
C PRO A 94 3.89 -0.04 4.99
N ALA A 95 3.38 0.86 4.15
CA ALA A 95 2.58 1.98 4.62
C ALA A 95 1.17 1.52 5.01
N TRP A 96 0.56 2.22 5.97
CA TRP A 96 -0.81 2.00 6.43
C TRP A 96 -1.55 3.33 6.61
N PRO A 97 -2.88 3.36 6.48
CA PRO A 97 -3.66 4.60 6.58
C PRO A 97 -3.83 5.02 8.04
N SER A 98 -3.22 6.14 8.42
CA SER A 98 -3.35 6.73 9.76
C SER A 98 -4.26 7.96 9.74
N TYR A 99 -5.13 8.08 10.73
CA TYR A 99 -6.03 9.23 10.86
C TYR A 99 -5.24 10.49 11.25
N ASN A 100 -5.52 11.60 10.57
CA ASN A 100 -4.79 12.86 10.75
C ASN A 100 -5.09 13.57 12.08
N GLY A 101 -6.04 13.07 12.88
CA GLY A 101 -6.47 13.69 14.14
C GLY A 101 -7.58 14.74 13.97
N ALA A 102 -7.92 15.11 12.74
CA ALA A 102 -9.00 16.04 12.42
C ALA A 102 -9.71 15.64 11.10
N GLY A 103 -10.95 16.09 10.95
CA GLY A 103 -11.81 15.78 9.80
C GLY A 103 -12.79 14.64 10.07
N ASP A 104 -13.48 14.19 9.03
CA ASP A 104 -14.39 13.03 9.12
C ASP A 104 -13.57 11.74 9.17
N VAL A 105 -13.73 10.96 10.25
CA VAL A 105 -13.09 9.65 10.45
C VAL A 105 -13.49 8.61 9.39
N ASN A 106 -14.62 8.84 8.70
CA ASN A 106 -15.10 7.98 7.62
C ASN A 106 -14.61 8.39 6.23
N SER A 107 -13.92 9.53 6.10
CA SER A 107 -13.43 10.03 4.83
C SER A 107 -11.95 9.71 4.62
N ALA A 108 -11.59 9.12 3.48
CA ALA A 108 -10.20 8.88 3.08
C ALA A 108 -9.34 10.16 3.07
N LYS A 109 -9.96 11.34 2.90
CA LYS A 109 -9.28 12.65 2.94
C LYS A 109 -8.70 12.98 4.33
N SER A 110 -9.23 12.37 5.38
CA SER A 110 -8.77 12.55 6.75
C SER A 110 -7.73 11.51 7.16
N LEU A 111 -7.28 10.65 6.24
CA LEU A 111 -6.22 9.67 6.49
C LEU A 111 -5.02 9.91 5.58
N THR A 112 -3.83 9.68 6.11
CA THR A 112 -2.57 9.75 5.38
C THR A 112 -1.84 8.41 5.48
N CYS A 113 -1.28 7.94 4.37
CA CYS A 113 -0.43 6.77 4.38
C CYS A 113 0.88 7.09 5.11
N VAL A 114 1.08 6.46 6.26
CA VAL A 114 2.31 6.56 7.05
C VAL A 114 3.02 5.20 7.03
N GLN A 115 4.34 5.23 7.04
CA GLN A 115 5.16 4.03 7.18
C GLN A 115 5.78 4.07 8.56
N ASP A 116 5.67 2.96 9.30
CA ASP A 116 6.31 2.86 10.59
C ASP A 116 7.77 2.43 10.40
N TYR A 117 8.63 3.39 10.04
CA TYR A 117 10.08 3.22 10.17
C TYR A 117 10.56 3.70 11.54
N ARG A 118 9.84 3.32 12.60
CA ARG A 118 10.40 3.34 13.95
C ARG A 118 11.30 2.13 14.14
N CYS A 119 12.45 2.21 13.48
CA CYS A 119 13.75 2.11 14.11
C CYS A 119 14.77 2.12 12.96
N SER A 120 15.33 3.30 12.68
CA SER A 120 16.36 3.55 11.69
C SER A 120 17.71 2.91 12.08
N GLY A 121 17.74 1.60 12.30
CA GLY A 121 18.95 0.82 12.54
C GLY A 121 19.77 1.21 13.78
N ARG A 122 19.20 1.96 14.74
CA ARG A 122 19.86 2.26 16.03
C ARG A 122 18.90 1.97 17.19
N PRO A 123 19.33 1.19 18.21
CA PRO A 123 18.43 0.54 19.16
C PRO A 123 17.79 1.47 20.22
N ARG A 124 17.73 2.80 20.02
CA ARG A 124 17.34 3.72 21.12
C ARG A 124 16.49 4.95 20.80
N ARG A 125 15.92 5.11 19.61
CA ARG A 125 14.95 6.20 19.39
C ARG A 125 13.81 5.79 18.49
N CYS A 126 12.80 5.23 19.14
CA CYS A 126 11.47 5.00 18.60
C CYS A 126 10.56 5.71 19.61
N ARG A 127 10.23 6.98 19.31
CA ARG A 127 9.33 7.83 20.11
C ARG A 127 8.00 7.83 19.42
#